data_AF-A0A8B7TS20-F1
#
_entry.id   AF-A0A8B7TS20-F1
#
_cell.length_a   1.000
_cell.length_b   1.000
_cell.length_c   1.000
_cell.angle_alpha   90.00
_cell.angle_beta   90.00
_cell.angle_gamma   90.00
#
_symmetry.space_group_name_H-M   'P 1'
#
loop_
_entity.id
_entity.type
_entity.pdbx_description
1 polymer ?
#
loop_
_entity_poly.entity_id
_entity_poly.type
_entity_poly.pdbx_seq_one_letter_code
_entity_poly.pdbx_strand_id
1 'polypeptide(L)'
;MLLEFAAMYSAEQLKLSCLQFIGLNMAALLEARSLDVLSDDVLKDLSVFYRKMIPAMDRRVITPYQEGPDISHLEVEDGDVF
;
A
#
# COMPACT_ATOMS: atom_id res chain seq x y z
N MET A 1 8.01 4.53 9.46
CA MET A 1 7.26 3.44 10.15
C MET A 1 8.24 2.35 10.61
N LEU A 2 7.94 1.59 11.67
CA LEU A 2 8.84 0.56 12.23
C LEU A 2 9.26 -0.54 11.24
N LEU A 3 8.39 -0.88 10.28
CA LEU A 3 8.71 -1.85 9.22
C LEU A 3 9.87 -1.36 8.32
N GLU A 4 9.87 -0.07 7.94
CA GLU A 4 10.95 0.53 7.12
C GLU A 4 12.29 0.43 7.85
N PHE A 5 12.29 0.75 9.14
CA PHE A 5 13.47 0.62 9.99
C PHE A 5 13.97 -0.83 10.04
N ALA A 6 13.06 -1.78 10.28
CA ALA A 6 13.42 -3.19 10.32
C ALA A 6 13.99 -3.71 8.98
N ALA A 7 13.46 -3.22 7.86
CA ALA A 7 13.97 -3.54 6.53
C ALA A 7 15.36 -2.93 6.29
N MET A 8 15.55 -1.64 6.59
CA MET A 8 16.81 -0.92 6.40
C MET A 8 17.98 -1.53 7.16
N TYR A 9 17.74 -2.00 8.39
CA TYR A 9 18.77 -2.58 9.26
C TYR A 9 18.80 -4.11 9.25
N SER A 10 18.11 -4.76 8.30
CA SER A 10 18.08 -6.23 8.18
C SER A 10 17.66 -6.95 9.47
N ALA A 11 16.74 -6.36 10.24
CA ALA A 11 16.20 -6.94 11.47
C ALA A 11 15.04 -7.90 11.14
N GLU A 12 15.36 -9.11 10.66
CA GLU A 12 14.39 -10.04 10.05
C GLU A 12 13.22 -10.43 10.97
N GLN A 13 13.47 -10.73 12.24
CA GLN A 13 12.41 -11.12 13.19
C GLN A 13 11.45 -9.96 13.50
N LEU A 14 12.00 -8.74 13.59
CA LEU A 14 11.21 -7.54 13.77
C LEU A 14 10.39 -7.24 12.51
N LYS A 15 11.00 -7.36 11.33
CA LYS A 15 10.33 -7.21 10.04
C LYS A 15 9.15 -8.18 9.93
N LEU A 16 9.35 -9.45 10.26
CA LEU A 16 8.30 -10.47 10.25
C LEU A 16 7.15 -10.12 11.19
N SER A 17 7.46 -9.69 12.42
CA SER A 17 6.45 -9.26 13.40
C SER A 17 5.65 -8.06 12.91
N CYS A 18 6.32 -7.06 12.31
CA CYS A 18 5.66 -5.91 11.70
C CYS A 18 4.74 -6.34 10.54
N LEU A 19 5.22 -7.20 9.64
CA LEU A 19 4.43 -7.71 8.52
C LEU A 19 3.17 -8.45 8.98
N GLN A 20 3.25 -9.28 10.03
CA GLN A 20 2.11 -9.97 10.61
C GLN A 20 1.08 -8.99 11.20
N PHE A 21 1.54 -8.03 12.01
CA PHE A 21 0.66 -7.02 12.61
C PHE A 21 -0.06 -6.19 11.56
N ILE A 22 0.68 -5.72 10.54
CA ILE A 22 0.12 -4.94 9.44
C ILE A 22 -0.85 -5.79 8.63
N GLY A 23 -0.52 -7.05 8.36
CA GLY A 23 -1.39 -7.97 7.63
C GLY A 23 -2.76 -8.15 8.31
N LEU A 24 -2.79 -8.24 9.64
CA LEU A 24 -4.04 -8.32 10.41
C LEU A 24 -4.82 -7.00 10.46
N ASN A 25 -4.15 -5.86 10.33
CA ASN A 25 -4.72 -4.52 10.49
C ASN A 25 -4.69 -3.68 9.19
N MET A 26 -4.61 -4.33 8.03
CA MET A 26 -4.35 -3.67 6.75
C MET A 26 -5.38 -2.59 6.42
N ALA A 27 -6.67 -2.82 6.70
CA ALA A 27 -7.72 -1.84 6.41
C ALA A 27 -7.54 -0.53 7.20
N ALA A 28 -7.36 -0.64 8.52
CA ALA A 28 -7.19 0.51 9.40
C ALA A 28 -5.91 1.31 9.07
N LEU A 29 -4.82 0.61 8.72
CA LEU A 29 -3.55 1.26 8.37
C LEU A 29 -3.60 2.00 7.02
N LEU A 30 -4.38 1.49 6.06
CA LEU A 30 -4.63 2.17 4.79
C LEU A 30 -5.50 3.41 4.99
N GLU A 31 -6.57 3.31 5.78
CA GLU A 31 -7.42 4.45 6.12
C GLU A 31 -6.65 5.55 6.86
N ALA A 32 -5.77 5.14 7.79
CA ALA A 32 -4.90 6.04 8.55
C ALA A 32 -3.66 6.53 7.76
N ARG A 33 -3.53 6.16 6.47
CA ARG A 33 -2.38 6.54 5.62
C ARG A 33 -1.01 6.25 6.23
N SER A 34 -0.93 5.20 7.05
CA SER A 34 0.28 4.90 7.84
C SER A 34 1.41 4.29 7.00
N LEU A 35 1.09 3.80 5.80
CA LEU A 35 2.04 3.14 4.90
C LEU A 35 2.78 4.12 3.97
N ASP A 36 2.38 5.39 3.93
CA ASP A 36 2.91 6.41 2.99
C ASP A 36 4.42 6.70 3.17
N VAL A 37 4.96 6.37 4.35
CA VAL A 37 6.38 6.56 4.68
C VAL A 37 7.25 5.37 4.26
N LEU A 38 6.66 4.29 3.75
CA LEU A 38 7.39 3.12 3.31
C LEU A 38 7.97 3.33 1.91
N SER A 39 9.16 2.76 1.67
CA SER A 39 9.70 2.68 0.32
C SER A 39 8.94 1.66 -0.54
N ASP A 40 9.01 1.83 -1.87
CA ASP A 40 8.36 0.94 -2.85
C ASP A 40 8.78 -0.53 -2.67
N ASP A 41 10.05 -0.78 -2.36
CA ASP A 41 10.57 -2.12 -2.11
C ASP A 41 9.92 -2.76 -0.88
N VAL A 42 9.76 -2.00 0.20
CA VAL A 42 9.11 -2.47 1.44
C VAL A 42 7.61 -2.68 1.23
N LEU A 43 6.95 -1.83 0.45
CA LEU A 43 5.54 -2.01 0.06
C LEU A 43 5.32 -3.26 -0.81
N LYS A 44 6.26 -3.56 -1.70
CA LYS A 44 6.24 -4.78 -2.51
C LYS A 44 6.38 -6.03 -1.65
N ASP A 45 7.32 -6.03 -0.71
CA ASP A 45 7.50 -7.12 0.25
C ASP A 45 6.24 -7.33 1.11
N LEU A 46 5.63 -6.24 1.59
CA LEU A 46 4.38 -6.28 2.35
C LEU A 46 3.23 -6.86 1.51
N SER A 47 3.13 -6.48 0.24
CA SER A 47 2.12 -6.99 -0.69
C SER A 47 2.26 -8.51 -0.90
N VAL A 48 3.48 -8.99 -1.11
CA VAL A 48 3.76 -10.43 -1.24
C VAL A 48 3.43 -11.18 0.04
N PHE A 49 3.81 -10.64 1.19
CA PHE A 49 3.50 -11.25 2.49
C PHE A 49 1.99 -11.34 2.72
N TYR A 50 1.25 -10.25 2.47
CA TYR A 50 -0.19 -10.19 2.68
C TYR A 50 -0.96 -11.22 1.86
N ARG A 51 -0.59 -11.39 0.58
CA ARG A 51 -1.18 -12.41 -0.31
C ARG A 51 -0.94 -13.83 0.19
N LYS A 52 0.27 -14.11 0.68
CA LYS A 52 0.60 -15.41 1.28
C LYS A 52 -0.19 -15.68 2.56
N MET A 53 -0.38 -14.64 3.37
CA MET A 53 -1.09 -14.74 4.64
C MET A 53 -2.60 -14.94 4.46
N ILE A 54 -3.20 -14.31 3.45
CA ILE A 54 -4.64 -14.38 3.18
C ILE A 54 -4.84 -14.79 1.70
N PRO A 55 -4.96 -16.10 1.40
CA PRO A 55 -5.05 -16.59 0.03
C PRO A 55 -6.22 -16.02 -0.78
N ALA A 56 -7.31 -15.65 -0.11
CA ALA A 56 -8.46 -14.98 -0.76
C ALA A 56 -8.10 -13.59 -1.35
N MET A 57 -6.97 -13.00 -0.95
CA MET A 57 -6.51 -11.68 -1.35
C MET A 57 -5.31 -11.74 -2.33
N ASP A 58 -5.09 -12.87 -3.01
CA ASP A 58 -3.93 -13.12 -3.88
C ASP A 58 -3.72 -12.08 -5.00
N ARG A 59 -4.81 -11.41 -5.43
CA ARG A 59 -4.76 -10.37 -6.46
C ARG A 59 -4.66 -8.95 -5.92
N ARG A 60 -4.72 -8.76 -4.59
CA ARG A 60 -4.68 -7.41 -4.00
C ARG A 60 -3.33 -6.77 -4.25
N VAL A 61 -3.34 -5.55 -4.78
CA VAL A 61 -2.16 -4.70 -4.95
C VAL A 61 -2.33 -3.52 -3.99
N ILE A 62 -1.32 -3.23 -3.17
CA ILE A 62 -1.27 -1.95 -2.47
C ILE A 62 -0.86 -0.93 -3.53
N THR A 63 -1.81 -0.08 -3.94
CA THR A 63 -1.56 0.95 -4.96
C THR A 63 -0.61 1.99 -4.37
N PRO A 64 0.57 2.20 -4.97
CA PRO A 64 1.54 3.17 -4.47
C PRO A 64 1.11 4.62 -4.76
N TYR A 65 0.13 4.82 -5.64
CA TYR A 65 -0.35 6.13 -6.04
C TYR A 65 -1.53 6.55 -5.15
N GLN A 66 -1.39 7.72 -4.53
CA GLN A 66 -2.44 8.40 -3.76
C GLN A 66 -3.37 9.18 -4.69
N GLU A 67 -2.81 9.72 -5.77
CA GLU A 67 -3.56 10.29 -6.87
C GLU A 67 -4.43 9.17 -7.46
N GLY A 68 -5.72 9.44 -7.59
CA GLY A 68 -6.60 8.58 -8.37
C GLY A 68 -6.09 8.44 -9.82
N PRO A 69 -6.73 7.60 -10.64
CA PRO A 69 -6.46 7.63 -12.08
C PRO A 69 -6.55 9.08 -12.60
N ASP A 70 -5.66 9.45 -13.51
CA ASP A 70 -5.71 10.76 -14.16
C ASP A 70 -7.09 10.96 -14.80
N ILE A 71 -7.80 11.99 -14.33
CA ILE A 71 -9.15 12.35 -14.79
C ILE A 71 -9.13 13.54 -15.75
N SER A 72 -7.96 14.05 -16.15
CA SER A 72 -7.84 15.18 -17.08
C SER A 72 -8.59 14.95 -18.40
N HIS A 73 -8.66 13.70 -18.87
CA HIS A 73 -9.43 13.32 -20.06
C HIS A 73 -10.96 13.34 -19.90
N LEU A 74 -11.46 13.47 -18.67
CA LEU A 74 -12.90 13.53 -18.35
C LEU A 74 -13.41 14.97 -18.19
N GLU A 75 -12.51 15.96 -18.19
CA GLU A 75 -12.89 17.38 -18.24
C GLU A 75 -13.48 17.66 -19.63
N VAL A 76 -14.80 17.57 -19.73
CA VAL A 76 -15.55 18.03 -20.90
C VAL A 76 -15.37 19.55 -20.96
N GLU A 77 -14.86 20.08 -22.06
CA GLU A 77 -14.88 21.52 -22.31
C GLU A 77 -16.34 22.00 -22.21
N ASP A 78 -16.66 22.83 -21.22
CA ASP A 78 -17.94 23.54 -21.07
C ASP A 78 -18.12 24.54 -22.24
N GLY A 79 -18.22 24.02 -23.45
CA GLY A 79 -18.24 24.78 -24.70
C GLY A 79 -19.06 24.04 -25.73
N ASP A 80 -20.37 24.06 -25.55
CA ASP A 80 -21.40 24.18 -26.60
C ASP A 80 -22.77 23.81 -26.02
N VAL A 81 -23.29 24.67 -25.14
CA VAL A 81 -24.73 24.76 -24.91
C VAL A 81 -25.26 25.73 -25.96
N PHE A 82 -25.94 25.15 -26.96
CA PHE A 82 -26.63 25.80 -28.08
C PHE A 82 -27.51 26.98 -27.70
#